data_AF-A0A3Q9WQE5-F1
#
_entry.id   AF-A0A3Q9WQE5-F1
#
_cell.length_a   1.000
_cell.length_b   1.000
_cell.length_c   1.000
_cell.angle_alpha   90.00
_cell.angle_beta   90.00
_cell.angle_gamma   90.00
#
_symmetry.space_group_name_H-M   'P 1'
#
loop_
_entity.id
_entity.type
_entity.pdbx_description
1 polymer ?
#
loop_
_entity_poly.entity_id
_entity_poly.type
_entity_poly.pdbx_seq_one_letter_code
_entity_poly.pdbx_strand_id
1 'polypeptide(L)'
;MRGKTAVPIIVAGLLLMLLGIGQRTVWAPAETVTASLAQDTQAAPVTVIEPGARGGTSGPVEVTVDADGPFTLAVGRSSDVEAWVGEAAHLSVTDISEETLASEYSDGEAIVPDPSGSDLWVSEEPGDGTLTYRWSEPAEGDWSILLAADGTTPAPSQVSVTRPNDRSTPFALPLVIGGALVTVLGIALLFIAPRNRGDRRTDATEGTRAHARRHVRAGTGGTTATMAAAGPVLIVTGLVGAGSLLGIAPGMATTTPSPSATPSSTSTASPTAAATGAPSAGSEASGPPVVVERQLERILDAVASTVADADAAADATRLAPRVVGAALDLRTGSYAVRAKDRNAAAPVPVAADPVLLDMIPTGAEWPRTIVALTQGDDNAVPQALLLVQETPRKNYRLTSAVQMLPGSTFPSPPAPGATGSIPLDASGALAVAPQSAVASIADFLTNPAGANAGTFEENSFAEAITGFQAGVVADPGNTAANITFTHRSQADRTQALLTGDGGAMVFGYLTHTYSSVPKAAGDTIDLTGTVYQALTGTDTSEKGIDVNYGEAVMMYVPPAGSDDKIRVIGAAQQLLSATLR
;
A
#
# COMPACT_ATOMS: atom_id res chain seq x y z
N MET A 1 44.71 29.55 56.25
CA MET A 1 44.90 28.97 54.90
C MET A 1 43.58 28.64 54.17
N ARG A 2 42.42 29.24 54.55
CA ARG A 2 41.09 28.89 54.00
C ARG A 2 40.91 29.19 52.51
N GLY A 3 41.41 30.34 52.05
CA GLY A 3 41.34 30.72 50.64
C GLY A 3 42.21 29.86 49.72
N LYS A 4 43.27 29.21 50.25
CA LYS A 4 44.19 28.41 49.42
C LYS A 4 43.55 27.13 48.86
N THR A 5 42.49 26.61 49.49
CA THR A 5 41.80 25.38 49.08
C THR A 5 40.40 25.63 48.53
N ALA A 6 39.66 26.63 49.03
CA ALA A 6 38.30 26.92 48.55
C ALA A 6 38.29 27.56 47.14
N VAL A 7 39.22 28.47 46.86
CA VAL A 7 39.33 29.13 45.54
C VAL A 7 39.54 28.14 44.39
N PRO A 8 40.49 27.19 44.44
CA PRO A 8 40.65 26.22 43.34
C PRO A 8 39.43 25.30 43.14
N ILE A 9 38.66 24.99 44.20
CA ILE A 9 37.44 24.19 44.10
C ILE A 9 36.32 24.96 43.38
N ILE A 10 36.14 26.25 43.71
CA ILE A 10 35.17 27.12 43.03
C ILE A 10 35.53 27.26 41.55
N VAL A 11 36.82 27.49 41.25
CA VAL A 11 37.30 27.59 39.87
C VAL A 11 37.08 26.27 39.11
N ALA A 12 37.36 25.13 39.73
CA ALA A 12 37.09 23.83 39.13
C ALA A 12 35.60 23.61 38.84
N GLY A 13 34.71 23.99 39.75
CA GLY A 13 33.26 23.91 39.55
C GLY A 13 32.76 24.79 38.40
N LEU A 14 33.26 26.02 38.30
CA LEU A 14 32.96 26.92 37.18
C LEU A 14 33.50 26.41 35.84
N LEU A 15 34.70 25.81 35.83
CA LEU A 15 35.27 25.19 34.62
C LEU A 15 34.46 23.98 34.17
N LEU A 16 33.97 23.14 35.08
CA LEU A 16 33.09 22.02 34.74
C LEU A 16 31.75 22.48 34.18
N MET A 17 31.16 23.56 34.74
CA MET A 17 29.97 24.18 34.15
C MET A 17 30.25 24.72 32.75
N LEU A 18 31.34 25.47 32.56
CA LEU A 18 31.71 26.03 31.26
C LEU A 18 31.96 24.91 30.24
N LEU A 19 32.57 23.80 30.65
CA LEU A 19 32.77 22.63 29.80
C LEU A 19 31.43 22.00 29.39
N GLY A 20 30.50 21.83 30.33
CA GLY A 20 29.16 21.29 30.04
C GLY A 20 28.32 22.22 29.16
N ILE A 21 28.39 23.55 29.36
CA ILE A 21 27.74 24.55 28.48
C ILE A 21 28.40 24.59 27.11
N GLY A 22 29.73 24.49 27.06
CA GLY A 22 30.51 24.46 25.83
C GLY A 22 30.14 23.28 24.94
N GLN A 23 29.96 22.08 25.52
CA GLN A 23 29.50 20.88 24.78
C GLN A 23 28.15 21.07 24.08
N ARG A 24 27.31 21.98 24.55
CA ARG A 24 25.98 22.24 23.99
C ARG A 24 25.93 23.48 23.08
N THR A 25 27.01 24.25 23.00
CA THR A 25 27.02 25.54 22.28
C THR A 25 28.16 25.58 21.26
N VAL A 26 29.39 25.81 21.73
CA VAL A 26 30.57 25.98 20.86
C VAL A 26 31.06 24.66 20.28
N TRP A 27 30.86 23.55 21.00
CA TRP A 27 31.20 22.20 20.57
C TRP A 27 29.96 21.35 20.29
N ALA A 28 28.82 21.99 20.03
CA ALA A 28 27.63 21.25 19.60
C ALA A 28 27.91 20.60 18.23
N PRO A 29 27.55 19.32 18.05
CA PRO A 29 27.58 18.69 16.74
C PRO A 29 26.72 19.49 15.73
N ALA A 30 27.08 19.43 14.45
CA ALA A 30 26.27 20.02 13.37
C ALA A 30 24.82 19.52 13.44
N GLU A 31 23.85 20.34 13.02
CA GLU A 31 22.44 19.95 13.10
C GLU A 31 22.06 18.84 12.11
N THR A 32 22.81 18.74 11.02
CA THR A 32 22.66 17.71 9.99
C THR A 32 23.99 17.05 9.69
N VAL A 33 23.92 15.80 9.21
CA VAL A 33 25.04 15.05 8.65
C VAL A 33 24.69 14.70 7.22
N THR A 34 25.62 14.97 6.31
CA THR A 34 25.50 14.62 4.90
C THR A 34 26.44 13.47 4.61
N ALA A 35 25.88 12.34 4.18
CA ALA A 35 26.67 11.23 3.66
C ALA A 35 26.68 11.26 2.14
N SER A 36 27.84 11.02 1.54
CA SER A 36 28.00 11.02 0.08
C SER A 36 28.42 9.66 -0.44
N LEU A 37 28.02 9.34 -1.67
CA LEU A 37 28.48 8.16 -2.39
C LEU A 37 29.95 8.31 -2.81
N ALA A 38 30.68 7.20 -2.88
CA ALA A 38 32.07 7.21 -3.34
C ALA A 38 32.15 7.62 -4.83
N GLN A 39 33.18 8.41 -5.17
CA GLN A 39 33.33 9.00 -6.52
C GLN A 39 33.73 8.00 -7.62
N ASP A 40 34.20 6.80 -7.26
CA ASP A 40 34.68 5.77 -8.21
C ASP A 40 33.74 4.56 -8.26
N THR A 41 32.42 4.78 -8.26
CA THR A 41 31.43 3.72 -8.41
C THR A 41 31.32 3.25 -9.86
N GLN A 42 31.06 1.96 -10.06
CA GLN A 42 30.88 1.38 -11.38
C GLN A 42 29.57 1.88 -11.99
N ALA A 43 29.63 2.32 -13.25
CA ALA A 43 28.47 2.83 -13.98
C ALA A 43 27.43 1.72 -14.23
N ALA A 44 26.17 2.04 -13.97
CA ALA A 44 25.01 1.19 -14.22
C ALA A 44 23.92 2.01 -14.95
N PRO A 45 23.01 1.38 -15.71
CA PRO A 45 21.86 2.06 -16.30
C PRO A 45 20.88 2.60 -15.25
N VAL A 46 20.91 2.07 -14.02
CA VAL A 46 20.05 2.50 -12.90
C VAL A 46 20.80 2.51 -11.56
N THR A 47 20.44 3.46 -10.70
CA THR A 47 20.89 3.55 -9.30
C THR A 47 19.67 3.41 -8.39
N VAL A 48 19.72 2.51 -7.41
CA VAL A 48 18.65 2.27 -6.44
C VAL A 48 19.11 2.75 -5.07
N ILE A 49 18.36 3.65 -4.45
CA ILE A 49 18.57 4.06 -3.06
C ILE A 49 17.58 3.27 -2.20
N GLU A 50 18.12 2.33 -1.44
CA GLU A 50 17.35 1.40 -0.60
C GLU A 50 16.93 2.07 0.72
N PRO A 51 15.92 1.50 1.43
CA PRO A 51 15.41 2.09 2.67
C PRO A 51 16.50 2.25 3.75
N GLY A 52 17.49 1.35 3.76
CA GLY A 52 18.60 1.39 4.71
C GLY A 52 19.46 2.65 4.59
N ALA A 53 19.58 3.24 3.38
CA ALA A 53 20.30 4.50 3.16
C ALA A 53 19.67 5.71 3.88
N ARG A 54 18.41 5.59 4.33
CA ARG A 54 17.76 6.58 5.20
C ARG A 54 18.36 6.61 6.61
N GLY A 55 18.90 5.49 7.08
CA GLY A 55 19.67 5.39 8.31
C GLY A 55 18.90 5.63 9.60
N GLY A 56 17.80 4.91 9.83
CA GLY A 56 17.13 4.74 11.14
C GLY A 56 16.67 6.01 11.89
N THR A 57 16.85 7.21 11.35
CA THR A 57 16.57 8.46 12.05
C THR A 57 15.10 8.84 11.97
N SER A 58 14.52 9.25 13.10
CA SER A 58 13.23 9.95 13.12
C SER A 58 13.43 11.42 12.72
N GLY A 59 13.11 11.78 11.48
CA GLY A 59 13.20 13.16 11.00
C GLY A 59 13.14 13.30 9.48
N PRO A 60 13.15 14.56 8.97
CA PRO A 60 13.20 14.81 7.53
C PRO A 60 14.55 14.35 6.98
N VAL A 61 14.52 13.55 5.92
CA VAL A 61 15.71 13.12 5.20
C VAL A 61 15.65 13.74 3.80
N GLU A 62 16.76 14.32 3.36
CA GLU A 62 16.89 14.94 2.04
C GLU A 62 17.91 14.17 1.22
N VAL A 63 17.53 13.81 0.00
CA VAL A 63 18.39 13.18 -0.99
C VAL A 63 18.75 14.24 -2.02
N THR A 64 20.04 14.49 -2.21
CA THR A 64 20.53 15.36 -3.27
C THR A 64 21.26 14.52 -4.31
N VAL A 65 20.84 14.68 -5.56
CA VAL A 65 21.41 13.98 -6.72
C VAL A 65 22.01 15.02 -7.65
N ASP A 66 23.27 14.83 -8.01
CA ASP A 66 23.98 15.62 -9.01
C ASP A 66 24.24 14.75 -10.26
N ALA A 67 23.90 15.29 -11.43
CA ALA A 67 24.01 14.60 -12.70
C ALA A 67 24.53 15.53 -13.80
N ASP A 68 25.28 14.99 -14.76
CA ASP A 68 25.79 15.73 -15.92
C ASP A 68 24.74 15.94 -17.03
N GLY A 69 23.49 15.52 -16.80
CA GLY A 69 22.39 15.62 -17.76
C GLY A 69 21.02 15.28 -17.15
N PRO A 70 19.98 15.13 -17.99
CA PRO A 70 18.63 14.86 -17.52
C PRO A 70 18.51 13.46 -16.94
N PHE A 71 17.76 13.34 -15.85
CA PHE A 71 17.45 12.08 -15.19
C PHE A 71 16.06 12.13 -14.55
N THR A 72 15.57 10.96 -14.16
CA THR A 72 14.30 10.77 -13.48
C THR A 72 14.57 10.20 -12.10
N LEU A 73 14.02 10.86 -11.07
CA LEU A 73 13.91 10.32 -9.72
C LEU A 73 12.52 9.75 -9.54
N ALA A 74 12.42 8.44 -9.39
CA ALA A 74 11.17 7.72 -9.20
C ALA A 74 11.14 7.09 -7.80
N VAL A 75 10.07 7.34 -7.05
CA VAL A 75 9.85 6.72 -5.73
C VAL A 75 8.85 5.59 -5.88
N GLY A 76 9.18 4.42 -5.33
CA GLY A 76 8.30 3.25 -5.36
C GLY A 76 8.45 2.41 -4.10
N ARG A 77 7.53 1.46 -3.90
CA ARG A 77 7.73 0.41 -2.89
C ARG A 77 8.99 -0.38 -3.25
N SER A 78 9.75 -0.82 -2.26
CA SER A 78 11.02 -1.51 -2.51
C SER A 78 10.83 -2.78 -3.35
N SER A 79 9.76 -3.55 -3.11
CA SER A 79 9.38 -4.70 -3.93
C SER A 79 9.05 -4.36 -5.39
N ASP A 80 8.50 -3.16 -5.64
CA ASP A 80 8.15 -2.71 -6.99
C ASP A 80 9.37 -2.19 -7.74
N VAL A 81 10.26 -1.49 -7.04
CA VAL A 81 11.56 -1.04 -7.57
C VAL A 81 12.41 -2.26 -7.91
N GLU A 82 12.55 -3.21 -6.99
CA GLU A 82 13.30 -4.46 -7.19
C GLU A 82 12.77 -5.23 -8.40
N ALA A 83 11.45 -5.41 -8.50
CA ALA A 83 10.86 -6.14 -9.62
C ALA A 83 10.95 -5.38 -10.96
N TRP A 84 10.91 -4.04 -10.94
CA TRP A 84 11.12 -3.24 -12.15
C TRP A 84 12.56 -3.33 -12.65
N VAL A 85 13.53 -3.26 -11.73
CA VAL A 85 14.97 -3.42 -12.01
C VAL A 85 15.21 -4.83 -12.56
N GLY A 86 14.72 -5.87 -11.88
CA GLY A 86 14.84 -7.26 -12.32
C GLY A 86 16.30 -7.68 -12.51
N GLU A 87 16.63 -8.23 -13.69
CA GLU A 87 17.98 -8.69 -14.03
C GLU A 87 18.90 -7.56 -14.57
N ALA A 88 18.51 -6.30 -14.40
CA ALA A 88 19.30 -5.17 -14.87
C ALA A 88 20.56 -4.95 -14.03
N ALA A 89 21.63 -4.50 -14.67
CA ALA A 89 22.80 -3.99 -13.96
C ALA A 89 22.39 -2.75 -13.16
N HIS A 90 22.74 -2.69 -11.88
CA HIS A 90 22.33 -1.58 -11.01
C HIS A 90 23.35 -1.30 -9.91
N LEU A 91 23.36 -0.04 -9.46
CA LEU A 91 24.09 0.40 -8.28
C LEU A 91 23.12 0.56 -7.11
N SER A 92 23.19 -0.31 -6.10
CA SER A 92 22.40 -0.20 -4.88
C SER A 92 23.12 0.64 -3.85
N VAL A 93 22.45 1.62 -3.27
CA VAL A 93 22.88 2.38 -2.08
C VAL A 93 22.13 1.80 -0.89
N THR A 94 22.80 0.95 -0.11
CA THR A 94 22.17 0.03 0.83
C THR A 94 22.08 0.58 2.25
N ASP A 95 23.11 1.31 2.70
CA ASP A 95 23.23 1.80 4.08
C ASP A 95 24.02 3.12 4.13
N ILE A 96 24.03 3.75 5.30
CA ILE A 96 24.68 5.01 5.58
C ILE A 96 25.59 4.89 6.81
N SER A 97 26.90 5.08 6.60
CA SER A 97 27.93 5.02 7.64
C SER A 97 28.56 6.40 7.85
N GLU A 98 28.22 7.04 8.97
CA GLU A 98 28.65 8.41 9.34
C GLU A 98 28.46 9.43 8.19
N GLU A 99 29.51 9.68 7.40
CA GLU A 99 29.58 10.63 6.28
C GLU A 99 29.69 9.93 4.90
N THR A 100 29.55 8.61 4.84
CA THR A 100 29.68 7.80 3.61
C THR A 100 28.47 6.92 3.37
N LEU A 101 28.08 6.79 2.10
CA LEU A 101 27.03 5.85 1.69
C LEU A 101 27.67 4.52 1.28
N ALA A 102 27.14 3.42 1.83
CA ALA A 102 27.49 2.08 1.39
C ALA A 102 26.80 1.79 0.06
N SER A 103 27.54 1.17 -0.87
CA SER A 103 26.97 0.75 -2.15
C SER A 103 27.49 -0.58 -2.63
N GLU A 104 26.66 -1.25 -3.42
CA GLU A 104 26.92 -2.52 -4.05
C GLU A 104 26.56 -2.42 -5.54
N TYR A 105 27.42 -2.97 -6.39
CA TYR A 105 27.16 -3.06 -7.81
C TYR A 105 26.71 -4.49 -8.16
N SER A 106 25.59 -4.58 -8.87
CA SER A 106 25.06 -5.83 -9.40
C SER A 106 25.27 -5.87 -10.91
N ASP A 107 25.93 -6.94 -11.39
CA ASP A 107 26.03 -7.23 -12.84
C ASP A 107 24.66 -7.63 -13.41
N GLY A 108 24.40 -7.29 -14.67
CA GLY A 108 23.12 -7.58 -15.32
C GLY A 108 22.97 -6.97 -16.71
N GLU A 109 21.72 -6.82 -17.17
CA GLU A 109 21.39 -6.15 -18.43
C GLU A 109 21.85 -4.68 -18.39
N ALA A 110 22.70 -4.29 -19.34
CA ALA A 110 23.24 -2.93 -19.42
C ALA A 110 22.26 -1.90 -20.02
N ILE A 111 21.12 -2.36 -20.54
CA ILE A 111 20.08 -1.53 -21.14
C ILE A 111 18.74 -1.93 -20.55
N VAL A 112 18.01 -0.95 -20.03
CA VAL A 112 16.64 -1.11 -19.54
C VAL A 112 15.69 -0.15 -20.26
N PRO A 113 14.38 -0.43 -20.28
CA PRO A 113 13.39 0.56 -20.68
C PRO A 113 13.47 1.80 -19.81
N ASP A 114 13.11 2.96 -20.35
CA ASP A 114 12.95 4.19 -19.57
C ASP A 114 11.93 3.97 -18.44
N PRO A 115 12.29 4.21 -17.16
CA PRO A 115 11.34 4.11 -16.06
C PRO A 115 10.29 5.22 -16.05
N SER A 116 10.46 6.29 -16.83
CA SER A 116 9.56 7.44 -16.78
C SER A 116 8.10 7.09 -17.12
N GLY A 117 7.16 7.70 -16.42
CA GLY A 117 5.73 7.48 -16.63
C GLY A 117 5.20 6.11 -16.21
N SER A 118 5.95 5.36 -15.40
CA SER A 118 5.50 4.07 -14.85
C SER A 118 4.40 4.26 -13.80
N ASP A 119 3.43 3.35 -13.81
CA ASP A 119 2.38 3.30 -12.80
C ASP A 119 2.87 2.75 -11.45
N LEU A 120 4.06 2.13 -11.40
CA LEU A 120 4.66 1.67 -10.14
C LEU A 120 5.11 2.82 -9.23
N TRP A 121 5.37 3.99 -9.80
CA TRP A 121 5.93 5.12 -9.05
C TRP A 121 4.84 5.90 -8.32
N VAL A 122 5.06 6.18 -7.04
CA VAL A 122 4.17 7.00 -6.21
C VAL A 122 4.44 8.50 -6.38
N SER A 123 5.66 8.81 -6.78
CA SER A 123 6.17 10.14 -7.10
C SER A 123 7.25 9.99 -8.15
N GLU A 124 7.27 10.91 -9.10
CA GLU A 124 8.29 10.97 -10.15
C GLU A 124 8.67 12.44 -10.32
N GLU A 125 9.97 12.73 -10.29
CA GLU A 125 10.50 14.08 -10.41
C GLU A 125 11.58 14.09 -11.50
N PRO A 126 11.40 14.86 -12.59
CA PRO A 126 12.45 15.06 -13.57
C PRO A 126 13.53 15.98 -12.99
N GLY A 127 14.79 15.58 -13.14
CA GLY A 127 15.98 16.34 -12.72
C GLY A 127 16.87 16.69 -13.90
N ASP A 128 17.57 17.83 -13.81
CA ASP A 128 18.64 18.23 -14.73
C ASP A 128 19.70 18.98 -13.91
N GLY A 129 20.91 18.45 -13.83
CA GLY A 129 21.93 18.94 -12.91
C GLY A 129 21.70 18.46 -11.48
N THR A 130 21.33 19.39 -10.59
CA THR A 130 21.14 19.12 -9.15
C THR A 130 19.66 19.04 -8.80
N LEU A 131 19.22 17.93 -8.19
CA LEU A 131 17.87 17.76 -7.63
C LEU A 131 17.96 17.45 -6.14
N THR A 132 17.25 18.23 -5.32
CA THR A 132 17.05 17.93 -3.90
C THR A 132 15.64 17.43 -3.68
N TYR A 133 15.51 16.17 -3.27
CA TYR A 133 14.26 15.51 -2.96
C TYR A 133 14.12 15.28 -1.45
N ARG A 134 12.98 15.68 -0.88
CA ARG A 134 12.67 15.39 0.53
C ARG A 134 12.02 14.02 0.62
N TRP A 135 12.73 13.05 1.21
CA TRP A 135 12.26 11.69 1.35
C TRP A 135 11.07 11.60 2.33
N SER A 136 9.88 11.46 1.77
CA SER A 136 8.65 11.16 2.50
C SER A 136 8.18 9.75 2.19
N GLU A 137 7.80 8.98 3.20
CA GLU A 137 7.14 7.68 3.05
C GLU A 137 5.64 7.93 2.94
N PRO A 138 5.02 7.71 1.76
CA PRO A 138 3.62 8.07 1.56
C PRO A 138 2.64 7.18 2.33
N ALA A 139 3.05 5.96 2.67
CA ALA A 139 2.29 5.02 3.50
C ALA A 139 3.25 4.08 4.25
N GLU A 140 2.72 3.21 5.11
CA GLU A 140 3.52 2.20 5.79
C GLU A 140 4.18 1.23 4.79
N GLY A 141 5.43 0.85 5.07
CA GLY A 141 6.22 -0.08 4.27
C GLY A 141 7.59 0.47 3.89
N ASP A 142 8.37 -0.36 3.21
CA ASP A 142 9.70 -0.02 2.75
C ASP A 142 9.65 0.68 1.38
N TRP A 143 10.18 1.88 1.30
CA TRP A 143 10.22 2.70 0.09
C TRP A 143 11.65 2.83 -0.42
N SER A 144 11.81 2.74 -1.73
CA SER A 144 13.10 2.92 -2.42
C SER A 144 12.98 4.02 -3.47
N ILE A 145 14.12 4.63 -3.81
CA ILE A 145 14.22 5.62 -4.87
C ILE A 145 15.02 5.02 -6.02
N LEU A 146 14.45 5.02 -7.22
CA LEU A 146 15.12 4.66 -8.46
C LEU A 146 15.59 5.94 -9.16
N LEU A 147 16.86 5.98 -9.56
CA LEU A 147 17.44 7.01 -10.42
C LEU A 147 17.81 6.38 -11.75
N ALA A 148 17.39 7.00 -12.85
CA ALA A 148 17.79 6.60 -14.19
C ALA A 148 17.83 7.81 -15.11
N ALA A 149 18.67 7.77 -16.14
CA ALA A 149 18.59 8.71 -17.26
C ALA A 149 17.46 8.28 -18.20
N ASP A 150 17.80 7.53 -19.26
CA ASP A 150 16.87 6.97 -20.24
C ASP A 150 16.90 5.43 -20.28
N GLY A 151 17.62 4.81 -19.33
CA GLY A 151 17.86 3.37 -19.26
C GLY A 151 19.00 2.85 -20.15
N THR A 152 19.63 3.71 -20.97
CA THR A 152 20.81 3.39 -21.79
C THR A 152 22.06 4.16 -21.37
N THR A 153 21.86 5.42 -20.96
CA THR A 153 22.89 6.28 -20.40
C THR A 153 23.12 5.91 -18.93
N PRO A 154 24.37 5.93 -18.43
CA PRO A 154 24.62 5.69 -17.02
C PRO A 154 23.76 6.57 -16.11
N ALA A 155 23.15 5.95 -15.10
CA ALA A 155 22.40 6.66 -14.09
C ALA A 155 23.31 7.58 -13.26
N PRO A 156 22.76 8.64 -12.65
CA PRO A 156 23.50 9.48 -11.72
C PRO A 156 24.12 8.65 -10.59
N SER A 157 25.43 8.86 -10.37
CA SER A 157 26.19 8.22 -9.29
C SER A 157 26.66 9.21 -8.21
N GLN A 158 26.43 10.51 -8.39
CA GLN A 158 26.68 11.50 -7.34
C GLN A 158 25.41 11.69 -6.52
N VAL A 159 25.28 10.85 -5.48
CA VAL A 159 24.15 10.88 -4.54
C VAL A 159 24.66 11.25 -3.16
N SER A 160 23.94 12.15 -2.49
CA SER A 160 24.16 12.45 -1.08
C SER A 160 22.85 12.43 -0.30
N VAL A 161 22.92 11.96 0.95
CA VAL A 161 21.78 11.88 1.86
C VAL A 161 22.09 12.75 3.08
N THR A 162 21.24 13.75 3.30
CA THR A 162 21.32 14.66 4.44
C THR A 162 20.24 14.33 5.47
N ARG A 163 20.65 14.12 6.72
CA ARG A 163 19.77 13.72 7.82
C ARG A 163 20.04 14.53 9.10
N PRO A 164 19.11 14.59 10.06
CA PRO A 164 19.34 15.20 11.36
C PRO A 164 20.43 14.44 12.13
N ASN A 165 21.34 15.18 12.76
CA ASN A 165 22.41 14.61 13.58
C ASN A 165 21.92 14.26 15.00
N ASP A 166 22.48 13.23 15.63
CA ASP A 166 22.26 12.99 17.05
C ASP A 166 23.00 14.05 17.87
N ARG A 167 22.23 14.90 18.56
CA ARG A 167 22.74 15.94 19.46
C ARG A 167 22.75 15.50 20.93
N SER A 168 22.73 14.19 21.20
CA SER A 168 22.79 13.68 22.56
C SER A 168 24.12 14.05 23.23
N THR A 169 24.05 14.92 24.25
CA THR A 169 25.20 15.29 25.08
C THR A 169 25.04 14.70 26.49
N PRO A 170 25.24 13.39 26.70
CA PRO A 170 24.92 12.72 27.96
C PRO A 170 25.72 13.26 29.16
N PHE A 171 26.92 13.80 28.92
CA PHE A 171 27.78 14.37 29.96
C PHE A 171 27.53 15.85 30.24
N ALA A 172 26.87 16.59 29.34
CA ALA A 172 26.68 18.03 29.52
C ALA A 172 25.88 18.34 30.79
N LEU A 173 24.76 17.64 31.02
CA LEU A 173 23.91 17.87 32.18
C LEU A 173 24.58 17.44 33.51
N PRO A 174 25.20 16.24 33.63
CA PRO A 174 26.01 15.89 34.80
C PRO A 174 27.19 16.84 35.07
N LEU A 175 27.87 17.34 34.03
CA LEU A 175 28.99 18.28 34.19
C LEU A 175 28.51 19.64 34.72
N VAL A 176 27.37 20.14 34.23
CA VAL A 176 26.78 21.38 34.73
C VAL A 176 26.30 21.23 36.17
N ILE A 177 25.56 20.16 36.49
CA ILE A 177 25.05 19.89 37.85
C ILE A 177 26.20 19.62 38.83
N GLY A 178 27.16 18.79 38.43
CA GLY A 178 28.36 18.50 39.20
C GLY A 178 29.19 19.76 39.44
N GLY A 179 29.39 20.58 38.40
CA GLY A 179 30.02 21.89 38.51
C GLY A 179 29.29 22.82 39.49
N ALA A 180 27.95 22.84 39.47
CA ALA A 180 27.12 23.57 40.44
C ALA A 180 27.38 23.13 41.87
N LEU A 181 27.31 21.83 42.13
CA LEU A 181 27.51 21.27 43.45
C LEU A 181 28.92 21.54 43.98
N VAL A 182 29.95 21.38 43.14
CA VAL A 182 31.35 21.67 43.49
C VAL A 182 31.54 23.15 43.80
N THR A 183 30.93 24.03 43.02
CA THR A 183 30.97 25.48 43.25
C THR A 183 30.29 25.85 44.58
N VAL A 184 29.09 25.31 44.84
CA VAL A 184 28.35 25.51 46.11
C VAL A 184 29.14 24.97 47.30
N LEU A 185 29.77 23.80 47.18
CA LEU A 185 30.63 23.23 48.23
C LEU A 185 31.84 24.13 48.51
N GLY A 186 32.49 24.63 47.46
CA GLY A 186 33.60 25.58 47.58
C GLY A 186 33.19 26.87 48.30
N ILE A 187 32.01 27.39 48.01
CA ILE A 187 31.41 28.56 48.69
C ILE A 187 31.09 28.22 50.15
N ALA A 188 30.45 27.09 50.43
CA ALA A 188 30.11 26.68 51.80
C ALA A 188 31.35 26.55 52.70
N LEU A 189 32.47 26.04 52.17
CA LEU A 189 33.74 25.95 52.89
C LEU A 189 34.36 27.31 53.26
N LEU A 190 33.97 28.40 52.59
CA LEU A 190 34.34 29.76 53.01
C LEU A 190 33.58 30.21 54.27
N PHE A 191 32.33 29.77 54.43
CA PHE A 191 31.45 30.17 55.54
C PHE A 191 31.50 29.25 56.77
N ILE A 192 32.02 28.02 56.64
CA ILE A 192 32.19 27.12 57.80
C ILE A 192 33.38 27.60 58.67
N ALA A 193 33.07 28.10 59.87
CA ALA A 193 34.06 28.44 60.89
C ALA A 193 34.66 27.16 61.52
N PRO A 194 35.96 27.11 61.84
CA PRO A 194 36.52 26.02 62.62
C PRO A 194 35.82 26.01 63.97
N ARG A 195 35.27 24.86 64.36
CA ARG A 195 35.11 24.57 65.79
C ARG A 195 36.51 24.61 66.37
N ASN A 196 36.83 25.68 67.11
CA ASN A 196 37.91 25.65 68.08
C ASN A 196 37.67 24.39 68.93
N ARG A 197 38.48 23.35 68.73
CA ARG A 197 38.77 22.43 69.83
C ARG A 197 39.56 23.27 70.82
N GLY A 198 38.81 23.95 71.69
CA GLY A 198 39.37 24.55 72.89
C GLY A 198 40.08 23.43 73.62
N ASP A 199 41.39 23.61 73.76
CA ASP A 199 42.25 22.82 74.62
C ASP A 199 41.78 23.05 76.06
N ARG A 200 40.78 22.29 76.53
CA ARG A 200 40.51 22.16 77.96
C ARG A 200 41.52 21.16 78.52
N ARG A 201 42.72 21.66 78.79
CA ARG A 201 43.46 21.25 79.99
C ARG A 201 42.65 21.73 81.19
N THR A 202 41.71 20.90 81.64
CA THR A 202 41.37 20.86 83.06
C THR A 202 42.34 19.90 83.71
N ASP A 203 43.16 20.41 84.62
CA ASP A 203 44.07 19.64 85.47
C ASP A 203 43.35 18.42 86.05
N ALA A 204 43.94 17.24 85.84
CA ALA A 204 43.64 16.08 86.64
C ALA A 204 44.48 16.18 87.92
N THR A 205 43.83 16.54 89.02
CA THR A 205 44.37 16.54 90.39
C THR A 205 44.90 15.15 90.77
N GLU A 206 45.98 15.10 91.53
CA GLU A 206 46.54 13.86 92.12
C GLU A 206 45.45 13.00 92.80
N GLY A 207 45.34 11.72 92.42
CA GLY A 207 44.53 10.73 93.16
C GLY A 207 43.56 9.83 92.37
N THR A 208 43.60 9.77 91.03
CA THR A 208 42.67 8.90 90.25
C THR A 208 43.34 7.74 89.49
N ARG A 209 42.56 6.65 89.34
CA ARG A 209 42.96 5.28 88.90
C ARG A 209 43.60 5.13 87.50
N ALA A 210 43.87 6.22 86.79
CA ALA A 210 44.52 6.19 85.47
C ALA A 210 46.04 5.99 85.55
N HIS A 211 46.66 6.13 86.73
CA HIS A 211 48.11 5.94 86.90
C HIS A 211 48.54 4.47 87.10
N ALA A 212 47.62 3.53 87.34
CA ALA A 212 47.96 2.15 87.73
C ALA A 212 48.02 1.12 86.57
N ARG A 213 47.93 1.55 85.31
CA ARG A 213 48.00 0.64 84.14
C ARG A 213 49.18 0.89 83.21
N ARG A 214 50.22 1.55 83.71
CA ARG A 214 51.51 1.64 83.03
C ARG A 214 52.50 0.87 83.91
N HIS A 215 52.97 -0.28 83.41
CA HIS A 215 53.96 -1.22 83.97
C HIS A 215 53.46 -2.54 84.59
N VAL A 216 52.95 -3.44 83.75
CA VAL A 216 53.27 -4.89 83.80
C VAL A 216 53.49 -5.32 82.33
N ARG A 217 54.77 -5.36 81.90
CA ARG A 217 55.54 -6.57 81.56
C ARG A 217 54.86 -7.42 80.46
N ALA A 218 55.36 -7.38 79.23
CA ALA A 218 56.60 -8.03 78.74
C ALA A 218 56.40 -9.54 78.45
N GLY A 219 56.75 -9.92 77.22
CA GLY A 219 57.01 -11.31 76.82
C GLY A 219 56.36 -11.64 75.47
N THR A 220 57.06 -11.53 74.35
CA THR A 220 57.61 -12.67 73.55
C THR A 220 56.52 -13.61 73.04
N GLY A 221 56.37 -13.98 71.77
CA GLY A 221 57.10 -13.85 70.51
C GLY A 221 56.40 -14.79 69.49
N GLY A 222 56.82 -14.78 68.22
CA GLY A 222 56.50 -15.86 67.27
C GLY A 222 55.63 -15.49 66.05
N THR A 223 56.32 -15.24 64.94
CA THR A 223 56.04 -15.71 63.55
C THR A 223 55.35 -17.09 63.51
N THR A 224 54.49 -17.49 62.56
CA THR A 224 54.37 -17.29 61.09
C THR A 224 53.06 -17.92 60.58
N ALA A 225 52.67 -17.58 59.34
CA ALA A 225 51.99 -18.40 58.33
C ALA A 225 50.44 -18.31 58.14
N THR A 226 50.08 -17.63 57.03
CA THR A 226 49.28 -18.07 55.86
C THR A 226 47.86 -18.69 55.93
N MET A 227 47.03 -18.17 55.00
CA MET A 227 45.99 -18.80 54.15
C MET A 227 44.49 -18.74 54.55
N ALA A 228 43.75 -18.04 53.67
CA ALA A 228 42.49 -18.37 52.99
C ALA A 228 41.13 -18.56 53.73
N ALA A 229 40.20 -17.66 53.35
CA ALA A 229 38.79 -17.84 52.92
C ALA A 229 37.73 -18.57 53.77
N ALA A 230 36.63 -17.85 54.09
CA ALA A 230 35.20 -18.15 53.83
C ALA A 230 34.27 -17.13 54.53
N GLY A 231 33.13 -16.74 53.92
CA GLY A 231 32.08 -15.83 54.50
C GLY A 231 31.24 -16.49 55.62
N PRO A 232 29.96 -16.11 55.91
CA PRO A 232 29.08 -15.01 55.47
C PRO A 232 28.35 -14.29 56.66
N VAL A 233 27.19 -13.66 56.37
CA VAL A 233 26.02 -13.33 57.24
C VAL A 233 25.79 -11.85 57.56
N LEU A 234 24.70 -11.30 57.00
CA LEU A 234 24.08 -10.03 57.35
C LEU A 234 22.66 -10.33 57.84
N ILE A 235 22.40 -10.08 59.13
CA ILE A 235 21.11 -10.26 59.79
C ILE A 235 20.30 -8.98 59.63
N VAL A 236 19.09 -9.10 59.09
CA VAL A 236 18.06 -8.04 59.07
C VAL A 236 16.90 -8.48 59.96
N THR A 237 16.58 -7.67 60.97
CA THR A 237 15.34 -7.66 61.74
C THR A 237 14.77 -6.23 61.59
N GLY A 238 13.50 -5.94 61.31
CA GLY A 238 12.26 -6.70 61.39
C GLY A 238 11.38 -6.14 62.51
N LEU A 239 10.49 -5.17 62.24
CA LEU A 239 9.30 -4.90 63.06
C LEU A 239 8.17 -4.27 62.22
N VAL A 240 6.95 -4.80 62.44
CA VAL A 240 5.68 -4.60 61.74
C VAL A 240 4.64 -3.96 62.68
N GLY A 241 3.68 -3.21 62.13
CA GLY A 241 2.34 -2.94 62.70
C GLY A 241 1.76 -1.62 62.15
N ALA A 242 0.85 -1.58 61.17
CA ALA A 242 -0.58 -1.96 61.11
C ALA A 242 -1.55 -0.97 61.81
N GLY A 243 -2.55 -0.44 61.07
CA GLY A 243 -3.72 0.23 61.65
C GLY A 243 -4.44 1.24 60.72
N SER A 244 -5.65 0.90 60.30
CA SER A 244 -6.53 1.57 59.33
C SER A 244 -7.48 2.64 59.96
N LEU A 245 -8.21 3.37 59.07
CA LEU A 245 -9.63 3.83 59.16
C LEU A 245 -9.96 5.35 59.18
N LEU A 246 -10.82 5.71 58.21
CA LEU A 246 -12.03 6.55 58.26
C LEU A 246 -12.01 8.00 58.83
N GLY A 247 -12.48 8.95 58.00
CA GLY A 247 -13.68 9.72 58.37
C GLY A 247 -13.63 11.27 58.37
N ILE A 248 -14.51 11.85 57.54
CA ILE A 248 -15.40 13.02 57.78
C ILE A 248 -14.87 14.46 57.48
N ALA A 249 -15.68 15.16 56.66
CA ALA A 249 -15.64 16.57 56.20
C ALA A 249 -16.13 17.56 57.30
N PRO A 250 -16.53 18.87 57.11
CA PRO A 250 -16.87 19.62 55.88
C PRO A 250 -16.43 21.11 55.80
N GLY A 251 -16.63 21.72 54.61
CA GLY A 251 -16.54 23.17 54.37
C GLY A 251 -17.61 23.67 53.39
N MET A 252 -18.76 24.06 53.95
CA MET A 252 -19.75 25.09 53.56
C MET A 252 -20.04 25.47 52.08
N ALA A 253 -21.24 25.05 51.64
CA ALA A 253 -22.37 25.83 51.09
C ALA A 253 -22.18 26.96 50.06
N THR A 254 -22.86 26.82 48.90
CA THR A 254 -23.94 27.74 48.47
C THR A 254 -24.89 27.07 47.45
N THR A 255 -26.18 27.27 47.70
CA THR A 255 -27.46 27.07 46.96
C THR A 255 -27.40 27.24 45.42
N THR A 256 -28.17 26.59 44.52
CA THR A 256 -29.65 26.41 44.34
C THR A 256 -29.93 25.60 43.01
N PRO A 257 -31.16 25.30 42.51
CA PRO A 257 -31.61 23.92 42.20
C PRO A 257 -31.92 23.55 40.70
N SER A 258 -32.00 22.22 40.43
CA SER A 258 -32.88 21.37 39.56
C SER A 258 -33.67 21.95 38.34
N PRO A 259 -34.02 21.14 37.30
CA PRO A 259 -34.60 19.78 37.42
C PRO A 259 -34.29 18.68 36.35
N SER A 260 -34.52 17.43 36.81
CA SER A 260 -35.03 16.20 36.17
C SER A 260 -34.86 15.88 34.67
N ALA A 261 -34.29 14.69 34.39
CA ALA A 261 -34.98 13.56 33.74
C ALA A 261 -34.14 12.26 33.84
N THR A 262 -34.82 11.14 34.13
CA THR A 262 -34.36 9.73 34.05
C THR A 262 -35.43 8.96 33.24
N PRO A 263 -35.30 7.64 32.95
CA PRO A 263 -34.16 6.76 32.67
C PRO A 263 -34.37 5.98 31.34
N SER A 264 -33.47 5.07 30.96
CA SER A 264 -33.83 3.65 30.69
C SER A 264 -32.60 2.82 30.33
N SER A 265 -32.34 1.81 31.17
CA SER A 265 -31.42 0.70 30.96
C SER A 265 -32.24 -0.57 30.88
N THR A 266 -31.94 -1.45 29.93
CA THR A 266 -32.40 -2.84 29.97
C THR A 266 -31.29 -3.73 29.45
N SER A 267 -30.79 -4.60 30.33
CA SER A 267 -29.91 -5.73 30.04
C SER A 267 -30.76 -6.97 29.74
N THR A 268 -30.32 -7.85 28.83
CA THR A 268 -30.73 -9.27 28.81
C THR A 268 -29.64 -10.12 28.13
N ALA A 269 -29.56 -11.37 28.61
CA ALA A 269 -28.48 -12.34 28.64
C ALA A 269 -27.93 -12.93 27.32
N SER A 270 -26.72 -13.47 27.46
CA SER A 270 -25.98 -14.37 26.57
C SER A 270 -26.53 -15.82 26.58
N PRO A 271 -26.26 -16.59 25.51
CA PRO A 271 -25.68 -17.92 25.69
C PRO A 271 -24.42 -18.17 24.83
N THR A 272 -23.73 -19.26 25.18
CA THR A 272 -22.36 -19.69 24.88
C THR A 272 -22.22 -20.62 23.67
N ALA A 273 -21.13 -20.43 22.90
CA ALA A 273 -20.30 -21.34 22.09
C ALA A 273 -20.89 -22.28 21.01
N ALA A 274 -20.47 -22.08 19.74
CA ALA A 274 -19.47 -22.93 19.04
C ALA A 274 -19.51 -22.71 17.51
N ALA A 275 -18.45 -22.10 16.94
CA ALA A 275 -17.86 -22.43 15.63
C ALA A 275 -16.60 -21.57 15.44
N THR A 276 -15.47 -22.24 15.52
CA THR A 276 -14.12 -21.72 15.37
C THR A 276 -13.85 -21.32 13.92
N GLY A 277 -13.32 -20.11 13.71
CA GLY A 277 -12.47 -19.81 12.56
C GLY A 277 -12.99 -18.82 11.50
N ALA A 278 -13.48 -17.65 11.89
CA ALA A 278 -13.38 -16.46 11.04
C ALA A 278 -12.16 -15.65 11.52
N PRO A 279 -11.16 -15.32 10.67
CA PRO A 279 -10.06 -14.50 11.11
C PRO A 279 -10.59 -13.11 11.51
N SER A 280 -10.35 -12.74 12.77
CA SER A 280 -10.55 -11.39 13.27
C SER A 280 -9.64 -10.45 12.48
N ALA A 281 -10.18 -9.28 12.12
CA ALA A 281 -9.39 -8.12 11.71
C ALA A 281 -8.27 -7.93 12.75
N GLY A 282 -7.01 -8.08 12.33
CA GLY A 282 -5.85 -8.19 13.21
C GLY A 282 -4.99 -9.44 13.03
N SER A 283 -5.17 -10.22 11.95
CA SER A 283 -4.15 -11.18 11.53
C SER A 283 -3.11 -10.45 10.68
N GLU A 284 -1.83 -10.52 11.07
CA GLU A 284 -0.64 -9.93 10.43
C GLU A 284 -0.34 -10.47 9.00
N ALA A 285 -1.36 -10.96 8.28
CA ALA A 285 -1.22 -11.69 7.02
C ALA A 285 -1.49 -10.83 5.77
N SER A 286 -1.61 -9.51 5.90
CA SER A 286 -1.87 -8.63 4.75
C SER A 286 -1.09 -7.34 4.88
N GLY A 287 -0.05 -7.22 4.05
CA GLY A 287 0.65 -5.96 3.86
C GLY A 287 -0.28 -4.86 3.31
N PRO A 288 0.19 -3.61 3.22
CA PRO A 288 -0.61 -2.52 2.67
C PRO A 288 -0.87 -2.71 1.16
N PRO A 289 -1.92 -2.09 0.58
CA PRO A 289 -2.26 -2.22 -0.84
C PRO A 289 -1.09 -1.85 -1.75
N VAL A 290 -0.94 -2.57 -2.87
CA VAL A 290 0.18 -2.36 -3.81
C VAL A 290 0.13 -1.00 -4.50
N VAL A 291 -1.07 -0.40 -4.62
CA VAL A 291 -1.28 0.93 -5.20
C VAL A 291 -1.91 1.83 -4.15
N VAL A 292 -1.34 3.03 -3.95
CA VAL A 292 -1.94 4.04 -3.06
C VAL A 292 -2.99 4.88 -3.81
N GLU A 293 -3.87 5.55 -3.07
CA GLU A 293 -4.99 6.34 -3.61
C GLU A 293 -4.55 7.32 -4.72
N ARG A 294 -3.55 8.19 -4.46
CA ARG A 294 -3.01 9.11 -5.48
C ARG A 294 -2.45 8.41 -6.72
N GLN A 295 -1.91 7.20 -6.58
CA GLN A 295 -1.45 6.42 -7.74
C GLN A 295 -2.66 5.91 -8.53
N LEU A 296 -3.69 5.40 -7.86
CA LEU A 296 -4.91 4.94 -8.51
C LEU A 296 -5.58 6.07 -9.30
N GLU A 297 -5.75 7.25 -8.70
CA GLU A 297 -6.28 8.45 -9.37
C GLU A 297 -5.50 8.75 -10.66
N ARG A 298 -4.17 8.83 -10.57
CA ARG A 298 -3.30 9.06 -11.74
C ARG A 298 -3.44 7.98 -12.81
N ILE A 299 -3.54 6.72 -12.42
CA ILE A 299 -3.70 5.59 -13.35
C ILE A 299 -5.05 5.70 -14.08
N LEU A 300 -6.12 5.94 -13.33
CA LEU A 300 -7.47 6.07 -13.88
C LEU A 300 -7.58 7.29 -14.81
N ASP A 301 -6.99 8.43 -14.43
CA ASP A 301 -6.92 9.63 -15.27
C ASP A 301 -6.17 9.36 -16.58
N ALA A 302 -5.01 8.69 -16.52
CA ALA A 302 -4.24 8.36 -17.71
C ALA A 302 -5.02 7.44 -18.66
N VAL A 303 -5.76 6.47 -18.12
CA VAL A 303 -6.64 5.58 -18.90
C VAL A 303 -7.80 6.38 -19.50
N ALA A 304 -8.52 7.17 -18.70
CA ALA A 304 -9.67 7.95 -19.15
C ALA A 304 -9.27 8.97 -20.23
N SER A 305 -8.15 9.68 -20.05
CA SER A 305 -7.62 10.62 -21.05
C SER A 305 -7.25 9.92 -22.37
N THR A 306 -6.53 8.79 -22.30
CA THR A 306 -6.15 8.03 -23.50
C THR A 306 -7.39 7.55 -24.26
N VAL A 307 -8.40 7.10 -23.53
CA VAL A 307 -9.69 6.69 -24.09
C VAL A 307 -10.42 7.85 -24.73
N ALA A 308 -10.53 8.99 -24.04
CA ALA A 308 -11.20 10.18 -24.55
C ALA A 308 -10.54 10.69 -25.84
N ASP A 309 -9.21 10.73 -25.88
CA ASP A 309 -8.44 11.12 -27.06
C ASP A 309 -8.64 10.16 -28.25
N ALA A 310 -8.72 8.86 -27.97
CA ALA A 310 -9.00 7.85 -28.98
C ALA A 310 -10.45 7.89 -29.47
N ASP A 311 -11.42 8.09 -28.57
CA ASP A 311 -12.85 8.20 -28.88
C ASP A 311 -13.12 9.45 -29.73
N ALA A 312 -12.47 10.58 -29.40
CA ALA A 312 -12.56 11.82 -30.17
C ALA A 312 -11.94 11.68 -31.57
N ALA A 313 -10.85 10.92 -31.69
CA ALA A 313 -10.20 10.64 -32.98
C ALA A 313 -10.83 9.48 -33.77
N ALA A 314 -11.68 8.66 -33.13
CA ALA A 314 -12.15 7.37 -33.61
C ALA A 314 -11.00 6.45 -34.09
N ASP A 315 -9.90 6.43 -33.34
CA ASP A 315 -8.65 5.76 -33.72
C ASP A 315 -8.25 4.71 -32.69
N ALA A 316 -8.44 3.44 -33.04
CA ALA A 316 -8.12 2.30 -32.17
C ALA A 316 -6.62 2.17 -31.86
N THR A 317 -5.73 2.72 -32.70
CA THR A 317 -4.28 2.63 -32.45
C THR A 317 -3.85 3.47 -31.25
N ARG A 318 -4.61 4.52 -30.93
CA ARG A 318 -4.38 5.39 -29.77
C ARG A 318 -4.76 4.74 -28.44
N LEU A 319 -5.57 3.68 -28.47
CA LEU A 319 -5.99 2.94 -27.28
C LEU A 319 -4.87 2.04 -26.73
N ALA A 320 -4.00 1.53 -27.60
CA ALA A 320 -3.02 0.49 -27.28
C ALA A 320 -2.12 0.74 -26.04
N PRO A 321 -1.71 1.98 -25.70
CA PRO A 321 -0.90 2.24 -24.51
C PRO A 321 -1.62 1.93 -23.20
N ARG A 322 -2.95 2.11 -23.14
CA ARG A 322 -3.74 2.04 -21.89
C ARG A 322 -4.93 1.09 -21.94
N VAL A 323 -5.27 0.51 -23.08
CA VAL A 323 -6.45 -0.35 -23.25
C VAL A 323 -6.10 -1.59 -24.05
N VAL A 324 -6.54 -2.75 -23.56
CA VAL A 324 -6.36 -4.07 -24.16
C VAL A 324 -7.61 -4.93 -23.93
N GLY A 325 -7.60 -6.18 -24.37
CA GLY A 325 -8.66 -7.14 -24.04
C GLY A 325 -10.03 -6.75 -24.58
N ALA A 326 -11.06 -7.12 -23.83
CA ALA A 326 -12.45 -6.87 -24.18
C ALA A 326 -12.72 -5.37 -24.40
N ALA A 327 -12.15 -4.49 -23.56
CA ALA A 327 -12.34 -3.04 -23.71
C ALA A 327 -11.80 -2.51 -25.06
N LEU A 328 -10.67 -3.03 -25.53
CA LEU A 328 -10.10 -2.67 -26.83
C LEU A 328 -10.96 -3.22 -27.98
N ASP A 329 -11.36 -4.49 -27.90
CA ASP A 329 -12.11 -5.16 -28.96
C ASP A 329 -13.48 -4.50 -29.16
N LEU A 330 -14.20 -4.20 -28.07
CA LEU A 330 -15.48 -3.50 -28.11
C LEU A 330 -15.33 -2.09 -28.71
N ARG A 331 -14.38 -1.27 -28.22
CA ARG A 331 -14.20 0.09 -28.77
C ARG A 331 -13.79 0.09 -30.23
N THR A 332 -12.87 -0.79 -30.62
CA THR A 332 -12.45 -0.94 -32.02
C THR A 332 -13.63 -1.29 -32.92
N GLY A 333 -14.49 -2.22 -32.49
CA GLY A 333 -15.74 -2.54 -33.17
C GLY A 333 -16.66 -1.34 -33.30
N SER A 334 -16.85 -0.58 -32.22
CA SER A 334 -17.67 0.63 -32.23
C SER A 334 -17.15 1.68 -33.22
N TYR A 335 -15.84 1.94 -33.27
CA TYR A 335 -15.25 2.86 -34.25
C TYR A 335 -15.46 2.38 -35.68
N ALA A 336 -15.25 1.08 -35.94
CA ALA A 336 -15.44 0.49 -37.25
C ALA A 336 -16.91 0.59 -37.71
N VAL A 337 -17.86 0.35 -36.80
CA VAL A 337 -19.29 0.49 -37.09
C VAL A 337 -19.66 1.95 -37.34
N ARG A 338 -19.22 2.88 -36.49
CA ARG A 338 -19.52 4.32 -36.63
C ARG A 338 -18.91 4.96 -37.88
N ALA A 339 -17.79 4.40 -38.37
CA ALA A 339 -17.21 4.81 -39.65
C ALA A 339 -18.14 4.52 -40.84
N LYS A 340 -19.06 3.55 -40.71
CA LYS A 340 -20.05 3.18 -41.73
C LYS A 340 -21.44 3.73 -41.44
N ASP A 341 -21.83 3.78 -40.16
CA ASP A 341 -23.11 4.31 -39.70
C ASP A 341 -22.91 5.38 -38.63
N ARG A 342 -23.06 6.66 -39.02
CA ARG A 342 -22.87 7.79 -38.10
C ARG A 342 -23.95 7.89 -37.01
N ASN A 343 -25.08 7.19 -37.18
CA ASN A 343 -26.15 7.16 -36.18
C ASN A 343 -25.96 6.05 -35.15
N ALA A 344 -24.98 5.14 -35.36
CA ALA A 344 -24.66 4.12 -34.38
C ALA A 344 -24.19 4.75 -33.06
N ALA A 345 -24.59 4.13 -31.95
CA ALA A 345 -24.30 4.61 -30.61
C ALA A 345 -22.79 4.77 -30.38
N ALA A 346 -22.40 5.88 -29.74
CA ALA A 346 -21.02 6.08 -29.31
C ALA A 346 -20.67 5.12 -28.15
N PRO A 347 -19.39 4.73 -28.00
CA PRO A 347 -18.93 4.04 -26.81
C PRO A 347 -19.24 4.84 -25.55
N VAL A 348 -19.48 4.14 -24.45
CA VAL A 348 -19.58 4.77 -23.14
C VAL A 348 -18.20 5.32 -22.73
N PRO A 349 -18.10 6.59 -22.31
CA PRO A 349 -16.85 7.15 -21.81
C PRO A 349 -16.34 6.41 -20.57
N VAL A 350 -15.02 6.30 -20.42
CA VAL A 350 -14.43 5.81 -19.15
C VAL A 350 -14.28 6.99 -18.21
N ALA A 351 -14.91 6.92 -17.04
CA ALA A 351 -14.71 7.87 -15.96
C ALA A 351 -13.58 7.44 -15.03
N ALA A 352 -12.72 8.39 -14.69
CA ALA A 352 -11.70 8.23 -13.66
C ALA A 352 -12.23 8.54 -12.24
N ASP A 353 -13.21 9.45 -12.13
CA ASP A 353 -13.73 9.99 -10.88
C ASP A 353 -15.25 10.22 -10.97
N PRO A 354 -16.01 10.18 -9.85
CA PRO A 354 -15.63 9.65 -8.54
C PRO A 354 -15.43 8.14 -8.53
N VAL A 355 -14.42 7.68 -7.79
CA VAL A 355 -14.25 6.27 -7.43
C VAL A 355 -15.20 5.95 -6.29
N LEU A 356 -16.17 5.08 -6.55
CA LEU A 356 -17.18 4.65 -5.58
C LEU A 356 -16.66 3.51 -4.70
N LEU A 357 -15.84 2.64 -5.29
CA LEU A 357 -15.22 1.50 -4.63
C LEU A 357 -14.02 1.02 -5.45
N ASP A 358 -12.98 0.55 -4.77
CA ASP A 358 -11.84 -0.11 -5.39
C ASP A 358 -11.56 -1.48 -4.75
N MET A 359 -10.91 -2.34 -5.53
CA MET A 359 -10.35 -3.61 -5.09
C MET A 359 -8.90 -3.66 -5.56
N ILE A 360 -7.98 -3.41 -4.62
CA ILE A 360 -6.54 -3.40 -4.87
C ILE A 360 -5.88 -4.57 -4.13
N PRO A 361 -5.04 -5.38 -4.79
CA PRO A 361 -4.36 -6.48 -4.14
C PRO A 361 -3.26 -6.00 -3.18
N THR A 362 -2.74 -6.90 -2.36
CA THR A 362 -1.56 -6.64 -1.49
C THR A 362 -0.39 -7.54 -1.83
N GLY A 363 -0.65 -8.63 -2.57
CA GLY A 363 0.38 -9.49 -3.13
C GLY A 363 1.20 -8.73 -4.16
N ALA A 364 2.53 -8.89 -4.07
CA ALA A 364 3.47 -8.25 -4.98
C ALA A 364 3.62 -8.99 -6.33
N GLU A 365 2.96 -10.13 -6.52
CA GLU A 365 3.10 -10.97 -7.71
C GLU A 365 2.41 -10.37 -8.95
N TRP A 366 2.93 -10.70 -10.13
CA TRP A 366 2.35 -10.33 -11.42
C TRP A 366 1.69 -11.54 -12.11
N PRO A 367 0.60 -11.34 -12.87
CA PRO A 367 -0.05 -10.06 -13.17
C PRO A 367 -0.84 -9.48 -11.99
N ARG A 368 -0.82 -8.15 -11.84
CA ARG A 368 -1.60 -7.43 -10.81
C ARG A 368 -2.90 -6.91 -11.40
N THR A 369 -4.00 -7.15 -10.70
CA THR A 369 -5.33 -6.78 -11.17
C THR A 369 -5.99 -5.83 -10.19
N ILE A 370 -6.52 -4.71 -10.69
CA ILE A 370 -7.30 -3.73 -9.94
C ILE A 370 -8.69 -3.67 -10.52
N VAL A 371 -9.70 -3.61 -9.65
CA VAL A 371 -11.06 -3.25 -10.06
C VAL A 371 -11.41 -1.91 -9.43
N ALA A 372 -11.88 -0.97 -10.25
CA ALA A 372 -12.40 0.31 -9.79
C ALA A 372 -13.84 0.49 -10.28
N LEU A 373 -14.75 0.79 -9.37
CA LEU A 373 -16.13 1.16 -9.69
C LEU A 373 -16.21 2.68 -9.74
N THR A 374 -16.49 3.25 -10.91
CA THR A 374 -16.55 4.70 -11.12
C THR A 374 -17.89 5.12 -11.68
N GLN A 375 -18.28 6.37 -11.41
CA GLN A 375 -19.49 6.96 -12.00
C GLN A 375 -19.33 8.47 -12.19
N GLY A 376 -18.65 8.87 -13.27
CA GLY A 376 -18.55 10.29 -13.65
C GLY A 376 -19.85 10.86 -14.20
N ASP A 377 -19.92 12.18 -14.35
CA ASP A 377 -21.14 12.91 -14.77
C ASP A 377 -21.71 12.47 -16.12
N ASP A 378 -20.83 12.07 -17.06
CA ASP A 378 -21.22 11.55 -18.38
C ASP A 378 -21.69 10.09 -18.36
N ASN A 379 -21.73 9.46 -17.18
CA ASN A 379 -22.12 8.07 -16.98
C ASN A 379 -23.42 7.97 -16.18
N ALA A 380 -24.50 7.62 -16.88
CA ALA A 380 -25.82 7.45 -16.26
C ALA A 380 -25.85 6.33 -15.21
N VAL A 381 -24.98 5.33 -15.34
CA VAL A 381 -24.86 4.20 -14.41
C VAL A 381 -23.41 3.96 -14.03
N PRO A 382 -23.13 3.41 -12.83
CA PRO A 382 -21.79 3.01 -12.45
C PRO A 382 -21.16 2.02 -13.42
N GLN A 383 -19.86 2.18 -13.67
CA GLN A 383 -19.07 1.27 -14.49
C GLN A 383 -17.95 0.63 -13.68
N ALA A 384 -17.78 -0.68 -13.85
CA ALA A 384 -16.67 -1.42 -13.27
C ALA A 384 -15.53 -1.52 -14.30
N LEU A 385 -14.37 -0.99 -13.92
CA LEU A 385 -13.14 -0.95 -14.69
C LEU A 385 -12.18 -2.02 -14.18
N LEU A 386 -11.81 -2.96 -15.04
CA LEU A 386 -10.80 -3.97 -14.76
C LEU A 386 -9.48 -3.55 -15.37
N LEU A 387 -8.49 -3.24 -14.52
CA LEU A 387 -7.15 -2.87 -14.93
C LEU A 387 -6.18 -4.01 -14.61
N VAL A 388 -5.33 -4.36 -15.57
CA VAL A 388 -4.31 -5.40 -15.40
C VAL A 388 -2.94 -4.84 -15.73
N GLN A 389 -2.00 -5.09 -14.83
CA GLN A 389 -0.57 -4.88 -15.04
C GLN A 389 0.11 -6.24 -15.22
N GLU A 390 0.52 -6.52 -16.45
CA GLU A 390 1.10 -7.82 -16.83
C GLU A 390 2.50 -8.05 -16.24
N THR A 391 3.31 -7.00 -16.15
CA THR A 391 4.71 -7.07 -15.74
C THR A 391 5.11 -5.78 -15.02
N PRO A 392 6.18 -5.79 -14.19
CA PRO A 392 6.66 -4.59 -13.51
C PRO A 392 6.96 -3.41 -14.46
N ARG A 393 7.52 -3.71 -15.65
CA ARG A 393 7.89 -2.69 -16.66
C ARG A 393 6.74 -2.25 -17.57
N LYS A 394 5.51 -2.71 -17.33
CA LYS A 394 4.31 -2.30 -18.09
C LYS A 394 3.38 -1.51 -17.19
N ASN A 395 2.68 -0.55 -17.77
CA ASN A 395 1.62 0.19 -17.09
C ASN A 395 0.33 -0.63 -16.98
N TYR A 396 -0.53 -0.24 -16.05
CA TYR A 396 -1.89 -0.78 -15.93
C TYR A 396 -2.66 -0.44 -17.21
N ARG A 397 -3.33 -1.47 -17.75
CA ARG A 397 -4.16 -1.33 -18.93
C ARG A 397 -5.58 -1.82 -18.65
N LEU A 398 -6.55 -1.02 -19.09
CA LEU A 398 -7.96 -1.36 -19.03
C LEU A 398 -8.22 -2.57 -19.92
N THR A 399 -8.60 -3.69 -19.30
CA THR A 399 -8.89 -4.96 -19.99
C THR A 399 -10.39 -5.16 -20.20
N SER A 400 -11.22 -4.65 -19.29
CA SER A 400 -12.68 -4.68 -19.39
C SER A 400 -13.29 -3.44 -18.75
N ALA A 401 -14.35 -2.92 -19.36
CA ALA A 401 -15.17 -1.84 -18.82
C ALA A 401 -16.63 -2.23 -19.05
N VAL A 402 -17.38 -2.41 -17.95
CA VAL A 402 -18.77 -2.87 -18.00
C VAL A 402 -19.66 -1.99 -17.14
N GLN A 403 -20.87 -1.74 -17.60
CA GLN A 403 -21.86 -1.00 -16.82
C GLN A 403 -22.59 -1.94 -15.87
N MET A 404 -22.88 -1.48 -14.66
CA MET A 404 -23.69 -2.24 -13.72
C MET A 404 -25.12 -2.42 -14.24
N LEU A 405 -25.67 -3.62 -14.05
CA LEU A 405 -27.06 -3.91 -14.36
C LEU A 405 -27.98 -3.30 -13.29
N PRO A 406 -29.18 -2.83 -13.68
CA PRO A 406 -30.16 -2.31 -12.73
C PRO A 406 -30.46 -3.29 -11.60
N GLY A 407 -30.50 -2.79 -10.36
CA GLY A 407 -30.81 -3.60 -9.17
C GLY A 407 -29.67 -4.51 -8.69
N SER A 408 -28.51 -4.50 -9.36
CA SER A 408 -27.35 -5.29 -8.92
C SER A 408 -26.53 -4.56 -7.87
N THR A 409 -25.97 -5.31 -6.92
CA THR A 409 -25.07 -4.78 -5.89
C THR A 409 -23.65 -5.23 -6.18
N PHE A 410 -22.70 -4.29 -6.11
CA PHE A 410 -21.29 -4.61 -6.23
C PHE A 410 -20.82 -5.38 -4.97
N PRO A 411 -20.21 -6.57 -5.10
CA PRO A 411 -19.74 -7.36 -3.98
C PRO A 411 -18.78 -6.60 -3.07
N SER A 412 -18.81 -6.88 -1.77
CA SER A 412 -17.88 -6.24 -0.84
C SER A 412 -16.44 -6.67 -1.14
N PRO A 413 -15.47 -5.72 -1.11
CA PRO A 413 -14.07 -6.05 -1.29
C PRO A 413 -13.60 -6.99 -0.17
N PRO A 414 -12.60 -7.85 -0.42
CA PRO A 414 -11.96 -8.61 0.64
C PRO A 414 -11.34 -7.68 1.67
N ALA A 415 -11.15 -8.16 2.90
CA ALA A 415 -10.39 -7.41 3.90
C ALA A 415 -9.03 -7.01 3.30
N PRO A 416 -8.48 -5.82 3.63
CA PRO A 416 -7.17 -5.40 3.13
C PRO A 416 -6.17 -6.55 3.24
N GLY A 417 -5.64 -6.95 2.08
CA GLY A 417 -4.72 -8.06 1.82
C GLY A 417 -5.12 -9.50 2.10
N ALA A 418 -6.41 -9.78 2.22
CA ALA A 418 -6.94 -11.07 1.83
C ALA A 418 -6.91 -11.16 0.28
N THR A 419 -5.70 -11.36 -0.27
CA THR A 419 -5.47 -11.41 -1.71
C THR A 419 -4.78 -12.71 -2.09
N GLY A 420 -5.24 -13.35 -3.15
CA GLY A 420 -4.67 -14.57 -3.67
C GLY A 420 -5.11 -14.76 -5.11
N SER A 421 -4.22 -15.32 -5.94
CA SER A 421 -4.57 -15.73 -7.29
C SER A 421 -5.63 -16.83 -7.20
N ILE A 422 -6.75 -16.63 -7.90
CA ILE A 422 -7.78 -17.65 -8.01
C ILE A 422 -7.43 -18.53 -9.20
N PRO A 423 -7.30 -19.86 -9.02
CA PRO A 423 -7.22 -20.78 -10.13
C PRO A 423 -8.47 -20.64 -10.99
N LEU A 424 -8.27 -20.23 -12.23
CA LEU A 424 -9.36 -19.90 -13.13
C LEU A 424 -10.10 -21.19 -13.58
N ASP A 425 -9.37 -22.29 -13.80
CA ASP A 425 -9.94 -23.58 -14.28
C ASP A 425 -10.48 -24.50 -13.18
N ALA A 426 -10.29 -24.17 -11.90
CA ALA A 426 -10.72 -25.00 -10.78
C ALA A 426 -11.70 -24.23 -9.89
N SER A 427 -12.71 -24.92 -9.37
CA SER A 427 -13.68 -24.30 -8.47
C SER A 427 -13.04 -23.91 -7.14
N GLY A 428 -12.13 -24.74 -6.61
CA GLY A 428 -11.50 -24.47 -5.32
C GLY A 428 -12.54 -24.24 -4.23
N ALA A 429 -12.54 -23.04 -3.64
CA ALA A 429 -13.50 -22.60 -2.63
C ALA A 429 -14.80 -21.99 -3.21
N LEU A 430 -14.97 -21.95 -4.53
CA LEU A 430 -16.12 -21.40 -5.23
C LEU A 430 -17.12 -22.50 -5.59
N ALA A 431 -18.39 -22.14 -5.77
CA ALA A 431 -19.44 -23.06 -6.22
C ALA A 431 -19.15 -23.65 -7.61
N VAL A 432 -18.50 -22.87 -8.48
CA VAL A 432 -18.06 -23.29 -9.81
C VAL A 432 -16.75 -22.60 -10.17
N ALA A 433 -15.94 -23.21 -11.04
CA ALA A 433 -14.72 -22.58 -11.56
C ALA A 433 -15.06 -21.30 -12.36
N PRO A 434 -14.26 -20.22 -12.26
CA PRO A 434 -14.45 -19.01 -13.05
C PRO A 434 -14.65 -19.25 -14.56
N GLN A 435 -13.83 -20.09 -15.20
CA GLN A 435 -13.96 -20.43 -16.63
C GLN A 435 -15.30 -21.06 -16.93
N SER A 436 -15.70 -22.00 -16.06
CA SER A 436 -16.95 -22.73 -16.19
C SER A 436 -18.15 -21.80 -16.01
N ALA A 437 -18.06 -20.80 -15.12
CA ALA A 437 -19.11 -19.78 -14.97
C ALA A 437 -19.29 -18.96 -16.26
N VAL A 438 -18.20 -18.52 -16.88
CA VAL A 438 -18.22 -17.78 -18.16
C VAL A 438 -18.71 -18.68 -19.31
N ALA A 439 -18.32 -19.96 -19.34
CA ALA A 439 -18.83 -20.92 -20.32
C ALA A 439 -20.32 -21.22 -20.13
N SER A 440 -20.79 -21.33 -18.88
CA SER A 440 -22.20 -21.56 -18.55
C SER A 440 -23.09 -20.42 -18.98
N ILE A 441 -22.65 -19.15 -18.86
CA ILE A 441 -23.46 -18.02 -19.35
C ILE A 441 -23.49 -18.00 -20.88
N ALA A 442 -22.39 -18.32 -21.56
CA ALA A 442 -22.38 -18.46 -23.02
C ALA A 442 -23.34 -19.56 -23.50
N ASP A 443 -23.34 -20.72 -22.83
CA ASP A 443 -24.27 -21.80 -23.13
C ASP A 443 -25.73 -21.38 -22.85
N PHE A 444 -25.99 -20.72 -21.72
CA PHE A 444 -27.32 -20.20 -21.39
C PHE A 444 -27.85 -19.21 -22.43
N LEU A 445 -27.03 -18.27 -22.89
CA LEU A 445 -27.41 -17.30 -23.94
C LEU A 445 -27.57 -17.94 -25.32
N THR A 446 -26.95 -19.10 -25.55
CA THR A 446 -27.10 -19.88 -26.79
C THR A 446 -28.32 -20.80 -26.74
N ASN A 447 -28.61 -21.38 -25.58
CA ASN A 447 -29.72 -22.28 -25.35
C ASN A 447 -30.45 -21.91 -24.05
N PRO A 448 -31.36 -20.93 -24.08
CA PRO A 448 -32.02 -20.40 -22.87
C PRO A 448 -32.89 -21.42 -22.13
N ALA A 449 -33.35 -22.47 -22.82
CA ALA A 449 -34.11 -23.58 -22.23
C ALA A 449 -33.21 -24.79 -21.87
N GLY A 450 -31.89 -24.62 -21.95
CA GLY A 450 -30.90 -25.66 -21.74
C GLY A 450 -30.60 -25.97 -20.27
N ALA A 451 -29.53 -26.73 -20.04
CA ALA A 451 -29.13 -27.18 -18.71
C ALA A 451 -28.75 -26.02 -17.76
N ASN A 452 -28.28 -24.89 -18.31
CA ASN A 452 -27.85 -23.73 -17.52
C ASN A 452 -28.98 -22.73 -17.21
N ALA A 453 -30.24 -23.01 -17.60
CA ALA A 453 -31.37 -22.11 -17.35
C ALA A 453 -31.63 -21.83 -15.85
N GLY A 454 -31.27 -22.78 -14.98
CA GLY A 454 -31.40 -22.65 -13.54
C GLY A 454 -30.17 -22.07 -12.82
N THR A 455 -29.04 -21.89 -13.53
CA THR A 455 -27.73 -21.57 -12.95
C THR A 455 -27.60 -20.11 -12.51
N PHE A 456 -28.28 -19.20 -13.20
CA PHE A 456 -28.18 -17.76 -12.99
C PHE A 456 -29.42 -17.21 -12.27
N GLU A 457 -29.22 -16.15 -11.49
CA GLU A 457 -30.34 -15.28 -11.10
C GLU A 457 -30.92 -14.57 -12.32
N GLU A 458 -32.20 -14.22 -12.24
CA GLU A 458 -32.86 -13.39 -13.23
C GLU A 458 -32.08 -12.08 -13.38
N ASN A 459 -31.76 -11.71 -14.63
CA ASN A 459 -30.95 -10.54 -14.92
C ASN A 459 -31.35 -9.94 -16.26
N SER A 460 -31.38 -8.60 -16.28
CA SER A 460 -31.83 -7.81 -17.44
C SER A 460 -30.96 -8.01 -18.69
N PHE A 461 -29.69 -8.39 -18.54
CA PHE A 461 -28.80 -8.65 -19.67
C PHE A 461 -29.22 -9.90 -20.45
N ALA A 462 -29.38 -11.04 -19.76
CA ALA A 462 -29.83 -12.27 -20.39
C ALA A 462 -31.27 -12.15 -20.92
N GLU A 463 -32.16 -11.46 -20.20
CA GLU A 463 -33.51 -11.17 -20.68
C GLU A 463 -33.51 -10.33 -21.97
N ALA A 464 -32.68 -9.30 -22.05
CA ALA A 464 -32.57 -8.46 -23.25
C ALA A 464 -32.04 -9.26 -24.45
N ILE A 465 -30.98 -10.07 -24.26
CA ILE A 465 -30.41 -10.89 -25.33
C ILE A 465 -31.40 -11.95 -25.80
N THR A 466 -31.95 -12.75 -24.88
CA THR A 466 -32.85 -13.84 -25.24
C THR A 466 -34.20 -13.33 -25.78
N GLY A 467 -34.67 -12.19 -25.28
CA GLY A 467 -35.82 -11.47 -25.83
C GLY A 467 -35.59 -10.98 -27.26
N PHE A 468 -34.42 -10.39 -27.55
CA PHE A 468 -34.02 -10.02 -28.91
C PHE A 468 -33.97 -11.23 -29.84
N GLN A 469 -33.33 -12.33 -29.42
CA GLN A 469 -33.24 -13.57 -30.19
C GLN A 469 -34.63 -14.14 -30.51
N ALA A 470 -35.50 -14.22 -29.50
CA ALA A 470 -36.87 -14.70 -29.67
C ALA A 470 -37.68 -13.79 -30.62
N GLY A 471 -37.51 -12.47 -30.50
CA GLY A 471 -38.13 -11.49 -31.39
C GLY A 471 -37.70 -11.66 -32.85
N VAL A 472 -36.39 -11.81 -33.09
CA VAL A 472 -35.82 -12.02 -34.43
C VAL A 472 -36.34 -13.33 -35.06
N VAL A 473 -36.43 -14.42 -34.29
CA VAL A 473 -36.94 -15.71 -34.78
C VAL A 473 -38.45 -15.68 -35.02
N ALA A 474 -39.19 -14.94 -34.20
CA ALA A 474 -40.65 -14.82 -34.32
C ALA A 474 -41.09 -13.84 -35.42
N ASP A 475 -40.20 -12.99 -35.93
CA ASP A 475 -40.51 -12.02 -36.97
C ASP A 475 -40.99 -12.71 -38.27
N PRO A 476 -42.21 -12.41 -38.77
CA PRO A 476 -42.72 -12.96 -40.02
C PRO A 476 -41.79 -12.72 -41.23
N GLY A 477 -41.04 -11.62 -41.24
CA GLY A 477 -40.06 -11.28 -42.28
C GLY A 477 -38.88 -12.25 -42.34
N ASN A 478 -38.61 -12.99 -41.26
CA ASN A 478 -37.49 -13.92 -41.15
C ASN A 478 -37.88 -15.39 -41.38
N THR A 479 -39.12 -15.65 -41.80
CA THR A 479 -39.62 -17.03 -42.02
C THR A 479 -38.85 -17.78 -43.10
N ALA A 480 -38.28 -17.07 -44.08
CA ALA A 480 -37.42 -17.61 -45.14
C ALA A 480 -35.96 -17.83 -44.73
N ALA A 481 -35.57 -17.52 -43.49
CA ALA A 481 -34.19 -17.64 -42.99
C ALA A 481 -34.05 -18.72 -41.91
N ASN A 482 -32.94 -19.46 -41.95
CA ASN A 482 -32.42 -20.25 -40.85
C ASN A 482 -31.55 -19.33 -40.01
N ILE A 483 -32.02 -19.06 -38.80
CA ILE A 483 -31.36 -18.17 -37.85
C ILE A 483 -30.74 -19.00 -36.74
N THR A 484 -29.45 -18.75 -36.47
CA THR A 484 -28.73 -19.36 -35.36
C THR A 484 -28.00 -18.30 -34.56
N PHE A 485 -28.10 -18.38 -33.24
CA PHE A 485 -27.30 -17.58 -32.31
C PHE A 485 -26.30 -18.50 -31.63
N THR A 486 -25.06 -18.05 -31.47
CA THR A 486 -24.02 -18.82 -30.81
C THR A 486 -23.15 -17.88 -30.00
N HIS A 487 -23.02 -18.16 -28.70
CA HIS A 487 -22.12 -17.45 -27.79
C HIS A 487 -20.96 -18.39 -27.46
N ARG A 488 -19.75 -17.86 -27.46
CA ARG A 488 -18.55 -18.62 -27.07
C ARG A 488 -17.74 -17.79 -26.08
N SER A 489 -17.39 -18.40 -24.96
CA SER A 489 -16.47 -17.80 -23.99
C SER A 489 -15.04 -17.79 -24.54
N GLN A 490 -14.31 -16.72 -24.22
CA GLN A 490 -12.88 -16.56 -24.52
C GLN A 490 -12.09 -16.80 -23.24
N ALA A 491 -11.51 -17.99 -23.11
CA ALA A 491 -10.88 -18.45 -21.86
C ALA A 491 -9.68 -17.58 -21.45
N ASP A 492 -8.90 -17.09 -22.42
CA ASP A 492 -7.75 -16.19 -22.24
C ASP A 492 -8.16 -14.76 -21.81
N ARG A 493 -9.46 -14.46 -21.83
CA ARG A 493 -10.05 -13.17 -21.43
C ARG A 493 -10.85 -13.26 -20.13
N THR A 494 -10.59 -14.28 -19.31
CA THR A 494 -11.26 -14.47 -18.02
C THR A 494 -10.35 -14.00 -16.89
N GLN A 495 -10.88 -13.20 -15.98
CA GLN A 495 -10.19 -12.73 -14.78
C GLN A 495 -11.09 -12.91 -13.56
N ALA A 496 -10.51 -13.25 -12.42
CA ALA A 496 -11.27 -13.47 -11.19
C ALA A 496 -10.58 -12.86 -9.97
N LEU A 497 -11.37 -12.24 -9.09
CA LEU A 497 -10.91 -11.67 -7.82
C LEU A 497 -11.77 -12.17 -6.67
N LEU A 498 -11.16 -12.42 -5.50
CA LEU A 498 -11.89 -12.86 -4.31
C LEU A 498 -12.75 -11.72 -3.77
N THR A 499 -13.92 -12.06 -3.25
CA THR A 499 -14.82 -11.13 -2.55
C THR A 499 -14.76 -11.38 -1.05
N GLY A 500 -15.17 -10.39 -0.24
CA GLY A 500 -15.03 -10.46 1.22
C GLY A 500 -15.86 -11.52 1.93
N ASP A 501 -16.84 -12.08 1.24
CA ASP A 501 -17.68 -13.20 1.69
C ASP A 501 -17.14 -14.59 1.26
N GLY A 502 -15.98 -14.65 0.61
CA GLY A 502 -15.37 -15.89 0.12
C GLY A 502 -15.85 -16.34 -1.27
N GLY A 503 -16.71 -15.57 -1.93
CA GLY A 503 -17.03 -15.74 -3.34
C GLY A 503 -15.94 -15.18 -4.27
N ALA A 504 -16.28 -15.05 -5.55
CA ALA A 504 -15.43 -14.41 -6.54
C ALA A 504 -16.19 -13.50 -7.49
N MET A 505 -15.58 -12.37 -7.82
CA MET A 505 -15.96 -11.53 -8.94
C MET A 505 -15.23 -12.03 -10.18
N VAL A 506 -15.98 -12.44 -11.19
CA VAL A 506 -15.44 -13.00 -12.44
C VAL A 506 -15.81 -12.08 -13.60
N PHE A 507 -14.79 -11.62 -14.32
CA PHE A 507 -14.90 -10.92 -15.59
C PHE A 507 -14.66 -11.91 -16.71
N GLY A 508 -15.53 -11.91 -17.71
CA GLY A 508 -15.42 -12.75 -18.89
C GLY A 508 -15.70 -11.97 -20.17
N TYR A 509 -15.22 -12.52 -21.28
CA TYR A 509 -15.53 -12.02 -22.62
C TYR A 509 -16.14 -13.14 -23.46
N LEU A 510 -17.23 -12.81 -24.14
CA LEU A 510 -17.97 -13.69 -25.03
C LEU A 510 -17.95 -13.11 -26.44
N THR A 511 -17.83 -14.00 -27.42
CA THR A 511 -18.12 -13.68 -28.82
C THR A 511 -19.48 -14.26 -29.17
N HIS A 512 -20.38 -13.40 -29.65
CA HIS A 512 -21.71 -13.79 -30.09
C HIS A 512 -21.81 -13.66 -31.61
N THR A 513 -22.10 -14.78 -32.28
CA THR A 513 -22.37 -14.82 -33.71
C THR A 513 -23.85 -15.07 -33.95
N TYR A 514 -24.50 -14.11 -34.62
CA TYR A 514 -25.83 -14.23 -35.20
C TYR A 514 -25.67 -14.55 -36.69
N SER A 515 -26.13 -15.72 -37.11
CA SER A 515 -26.13 -16.14 -38.52
C SER A 515 -27.55 -16.20 -39.05
N SER A 516 -27.78 -15.61 -40.22
CA SER A 516 -29.04 -15.68 -40.95
C SER A 516 -28.79 -16.14 -42.37
N VAL A 517 -29.27 -17.33 -42.71
CA VAL A 517 -29.03 -18.00 -44.01
C VAL A 517 -30.37 -18.33 -44.67
N PRO A 518 -30.56 -18.04 -45.98
CA PRO A 518 -31.80 -18.40 -46.68
C PRO A 518 -32.11 -19.91 -46.61
N LYS A 519 -33.39 -20.26 -46.44
CA LYS A 519 -33.86 -21.65 -46.30
C LYS A 519 -33.91 -22.39 -47.62
N ALA A 520 -34.35 -21.73 -48.68
CA ALA A 520 -34.46 -22.30 -50.02
C ALA A 520 -33.62 -21.53 -51.05
N ALA A 521 -33.29 -22.21 -52.15
CA ALA A 521 -32.61 -21.58 -53.27
C ALA A 521 -33.52 -20.50 -53.90
N GLY A 522 -33.03 -19.27 -53.97
CA GLY A 522 -33.76 -18.10 -54.47
C GLY A 522 -34.36 -17.22 -53.38
N ASP A 523 -34.33 -17.65 -52.11
CA ASP A 523 -34.66 -16.79 -50.97
C ASP A 523 -33.51 -15.79 -50.70
N THR A 524 -33.84 -14.60 -50.23
CA THR A 524 -32.87 -13.53 -49.91
C THR A 524 -33.09 -12.99 -48.51
N ILE A 525 -32.02 -12.63 -47.83
CA ILE A 525 -32.07 -11.89 -46.56
C ILE A 525 -32.13 -10.39 -46.87
N ASP A 526 -33.15 -9.71 -46.34
CA ASP A 526 -33.28 -8.25 -46.43
C ASP A 526 -32.50 -7.58 -45.29
N LEU A 527 -31.65 -6.62 -45.67
CA LEU A 527 -30.82 -5.82 -44.78
C LEU A 527 -31.24 -4.34 -44.82
N THR A 528 -32.25 -3.98 -45.62
CA THR A 528 -32.64 -2.60 -45.89
C THR A 528 -32.96 -1.82 -44.61
N GLY A 529 -32.32 -0.66 -44.46
CA GLY A 529 -32.53 0.23 -43.31
C GLY A 529 -31.91 -0.25 -42.00
N THR A 530 -31.18 -1.37 -42.01
CA THR A 530 -30.46 -1.88 -40.83
C THR A 530 -29.02 -1.38 -40.80
N VAL A 531 -28.40 -1.41 -39.62
CA VAL A 531 -26.95 -1.17 -39.48
C VAL A 531 -26.11 -2.14 -40.33
N TYR A 532 -26.63 -3.35 -40.61
CA TYR A 532 -25.93 -4.34 -41.41
C TYR A 532 -25.78 -3.92 -42.86
N GLN A 533 -26.77 -3.25 -43.45
CA GLN A 533 -26.64 -2.68 -44.79
C GLN A 533 -25.50 -1.66 -44.87
N ALA A 534 -25.34 -0.81 -43.86
CA ALA A 534 -24.24 0.15 -43.80
C ALA A 534 -22.88 -0.56 -43.73
N LEU A 535 -22.81 -1.68 -43.02
CA LEU A 535 -21.58 -2.46 -42.83
C LEU A 535 -21.21 -3.32 -44.06
N THR A 536 -22.19 -3.97 -44.69
CA THR A 536 -21.96 -4.86 -45.84
C THR A 536 -21.95 -4.10 -47.17
N GLY A 537 -22.58 -2.93 -47.23
CA GLY A 537 -22.76 -2.14 -48.45
C GLY A 537 -23.85 -2.68 -49.39
N THR A 538 -24.65 -3.66 -48.95
CA THR A 538 -25.72 -4.26 -49.75
C THR A 538 -27.04 -4.24 -48.98
N ASP A 539 -28.14 -4.08 -49.71
CA ASP A 539 -29.51 -4.12 -49.17
C ASP A 539 -30.04 -5.54 -49.00
N THR A 540 -29.47 -6.52 -49.72
CA THR A 540 -29.91 -7.91 -49.73
C THR A 540 -28.73 -8.89 -49.77
N SER A 541 -28.99 -10.14 -49.36
CA SER A 541 -28.02 -11.25 -49.47
C SER A 541 -28.68 -12.57 -49.86
N GLU A 542 -28.22 -13.18 -50.96
CA GLU A 542 -28.64 -14.52 -51.41
C GLU A 542 -27.95 -15.67 -50.66
N LYS A 543 -26.82 -15.40 -50.01
CA LYS A 543 -26.03 -16.43 -49.29
C LYS A 543 -26.21 -16.36 -47.77
N GLY A 544 -26.75 -15.25 -47.28
CA GLY A 544 -26.89 -14.96 -45.85
C GLY A 544 -25.85 -14.00 -45.33
N ILE A 545 -25.88 -13.81 -44.01
CA ILE A 545 -25.03 -12.89 -43.27
C ILE A 545 -24.62 -13.49 -41.94
N ASP A 546 -23.38 -13.22 -41.54
CA ASP A 546 -22.88 -13.44 -40.18
C ASP A 546 -22.62 -12.10 -39.52
N VAL A 547 -23.22 -11.90 -38.36
CA VAL A 547 -23.08 -10.70 -37.54
C VAL A 547 -22.39 -11.09 -36.25
N ASN A 548 -21.30 -10.40 -35.92
CA ASN A 548 -20.48 -10.70 -34.76
C ASN A 548 -20.57 -9.56 -33.74
N TYR A 549 -20.89 -9.93 -32.51
CA TYR A 549 -20.91 -9.10 -31.33
C TYR A 549 -19.82 -9.53 -30.36
N GLY A 550 -19.25 -8.55 -29.66
CA GLY A 550 -18.43 -8.76 -28.48
C GLY A 550 -19.27 -8.44 -27.26
N GLU A 551 -19.14 -9.26 -26.22
CA GLU A 551 -19.89 -9.12 -24.98
C GLU A 551 -18.93 -9.29 -23.80
N ALA A 552 -18.78 -8.25 -22.98
CA ALA A 552 -18.07 -8.34 -21.72
C ALA A 552 -19.08 -8.53 -20.60
N VAL A 553 -18.80 -9.45 -19.68
CA VAL A 553 -19.67 -9.74 -18.53
C VAL A 553 -18.85 -9.67 -17.24
N MET A 554 -19.48 -9.15 -16.19
CA MET A 554 -19.01 -9.20 -14.82
C MET A 554 -20.06 -9.89 -13.97
N MET A 555 -19.66 -10.94 -13.29
CA MET A 555 -20.54 -11.79 -12.50
C MET A 555 -19.94 -12.11 -11.13
N TYR A 556 -20.82 -12.39 -10.18
CA TYR A 556 -20.45 -12.90 -8.88
C TYR A 556 -20.74 -14.39 -8.82
N VAL A 557 -19.69 -15.16 -8.52
CA VAL A 557 -19.74 -16.59 -8.27
C VAL A 557 -19.70 -16.81 -6.77
N PRO A 558 -20.73 -17.45 -6.17
CA PRO A 558 -20.79 -17.65 -4.73
C PRO A 558 -19.75 -18.68 -4.25
N PRO A 559 -19.43 -18.68 -2.94
CA PRO A 559 -18.58 -19.70 -2.33
C PRO A 559 -19.20 -21.10 -2.42
N ALA A 560 -18.36 -22.12 -2.35
CA ALA A 560 -18.77 -23.52 -2.32
C ALA A 560 -19.69 -23.79 -1.12
N GLY A 561 -20.79 -24.50 -1.37
CA GLY A 561 -21.79 -24.81 -0.34
C GLY A 561 -22.81 -23.71 -0.08
N SER A 562 -22.74 -22.58 -0.78
CA SER A 562 -23.87 -21.64 -0.86
C SER A 562 -25.00 -22.22 -1.73
N ASP A 563 -26.24 -21.92 -1.36
CA ASP A 563 -27.44 -22.18 -2.16
C ASP A 563 -27.73 -21.05 -3.17
N ASP A 564 -26.92 -19.98 -3.14
CA ASP A 564 -27.05 -18.83 -4.03
C ASP A 564 -26.70 -19.20 -5.48
N LYS A 565 -27.36 -18.54 -6.42
CA LYS A 565 -27.08 -18.67 -7.85
C LYS A 565 -25.98 -17.70 -8.30
N ILE A 566 -25.44 -17.92 -9.49
CA ILE A 566 -24.49 -16.97 -10.10
C ILE A 566 -25.26 -15.69 -10.47
N ARG A 567 -24.71 -14.53 -10.09
CA ARG A 567 -25.32 -13.22 -10.36
C ARG A 567 -24.57 -12.50 -11.45
N VAL A 568 -25.23 -12.13 -12.53
CA VAL A 568 -24.65 -11.21 -13.53
C VAL A 568 -24.86 -9.80 -13.00
N ILE A 569 -23.77 -9.07 -12.74
CA ILE A 569 -23.78 -7.76 -12.07
C ILE A 569 -23.53 -6.63 -13.07
N GLY A 570 -22.75 -6.90 -14.11
CA GLY A 570 -22.47 -5.90 -15.14
C GLY A 570 -22.26 -6.55 -16.50
N ALA A 571 -22.56 -5.79 -17.55
CA ALA A 571 -22.33 -6.22 -18.91
C ALA A 571 -22.05 -5.05 -19.85
N ALA A 572 -21.41 -5.34 -20.98
CA ALA A 572 -21.30 -4.47 -22.14
C ALA A 572 -21.42 -5.31 -23.39
N GLN A 573 -22.11 -4.80 -24.41
CA GLN A 573 -22.28 -5.47 -25.70
C GLN A 573 -21.98 -4.46 -26.82
N GLN A 574 -21.27 -4.91 -27.85
CA GLN A 574 -20.96 -4.08 -29.01
C GLN A 574 -20.98 -4.91 -30.30
N LEU A 575 -21.63 -4.37 -31.33
CA LEU A 575 -21.52 -4.89 -32.69
C LEU A 575 -20.08 -4.68 -33.18
N LEU A 576 -19.41 -5.77 -33.58
CA LEU A 576 -18.03 -5.74 -34.07
C LEU A 576 -17.96 -5.72 -35.59
N SER A 577 -18.74 -6.59 -36.23
CA SER A 577 -18.75 -6.71 -37.69
C SER A 577 -20.02 -7.37 -38.20
N ALA A 578 -20.30 -7.16 -39.49
CA ALA A 578 -21.28 -7.91 -40.24
C ALA A 578 -20.67 -8.28 -41.60
N THR A 579 -20.70 -9.55 -41.94
CA THR A 579 -20.05 -10.11 -43.14
C THR A 579 -21.02 -10.96 -43.93
N LEU A 580 -21.09 -10.74 -45.24
CA LEU A 580 -21.84 -11.59 -46.16
C LEU A 580 -21.16 -12.97 -46.28
N ARG A 581 -21.95 -14.01 -46.48
CA ARG A 581 -21.45 -15.38 -46.73
C ARG A 581 -21.11 -15.66 -48.19
#